data_AF-A0A942J2Z9-F1
#
_entry.id   AF-A0A942J2Z9-F1
#
_cell.length_a   1.000
_cell.length_b   1.000
_cell.length_c   1.000
_cell.angle_alpha   90.00
_cell.angle_beta   90.00
_cell.angle_gamma   90.00
#
_symmetry.space_group_name_H-M   'P 1'
#
loop_
_entity.id
_entity.type
_entity.pdbx_description
1 polymer ?
#
loop_
_entity_poly.entity_id
_entity_poly.type
_entity_poly.pdbx_seq_one_letter_code
_entity_poly.pdbx_strand_id
1 'polypeptide(L)'
;RHGWAVHASHGTAAAAPALADIPLCRFDSHTSFALGDLEIHPFPVPHDAREPTQFVFSDGAARLGVLTDAGAITPHIVAMLKDCAALVLECNHDAGMLAEGRYPPPLKRRIAGEFGHLDNAAAGGLLRAIGGGQLRHVIAAHLSEENNTPDLARDALAQALGCSADWIGVATQTDGFAWRAI
;
A
#
# COMPACT_ATOMS: atom_id res chain seq x y z
N ARG A 1 -24.35 -11.00 9.92
CA ARG A 1 -23.68 -10.79 8.61
C ARG A 1 -24.43 -9.69 7.88
N HIS A 2 -23.75 -8.62 7.46
CA HIS A 2 -24.38 -7.39 6.97
C HIS A 2 -24.89 -7.46 5.51
N GLY A 3 -24.87 -8.64 4.88
CA GLY A 3 -25.35 -8.85 3.51
C GLY A 3 -24.39 -8.39 2.41
N TRP A 4 -23.16 -8.04 2.76
CA TRP A 4 -22.17 -7.52 1.81
C TRP A 4 -21.42 -8.66 1.14
N ALA A 5 -21.14 -8.50 -0.15
CA ALA A 5 -20.22 -9.38 -0.85
C ALA A 5 -18.77 -9.00 -0.55
N VAL A 6 -17.93 -10.00 -0.31
CA VAL A 6 -16.49 -9.85 -0.16
C VAL A 6 -15.83 -10.15 -1.50
N HIS A 7 -14.93 -9.28 -1.94
CA HIS A 7 -14.06 -9.56 -3.08
C HIS A 7 -12.71 -10.05 -2.57
N ALA A 8 -12.21 -11.17 -3.10
CA ALA A 8 -10.91 -11.70 -2.70
C ALA A 8 -10.18 -12.39 -3.85
N SER A 9 -8.84 -12.34 -3.83
CA SER A 9 -8.02 -13.15 -4.71
C SER A 9 -8.25 -14.64 -4.43
N HIS A 10 -7.90 -15.52 -5.37
CA HIS A 10 -8.10 -16.96 -5.22
C HIS A 10 -7.31 -17.52 -4.04
N GLY A 11 -6.06 -17.06 -3.87
CA GLY A 11 -5.18 -17.42 -2.76
C GLY A 11 -5.73 -16.96 -1.42
N THR A 12 -6.23 -15.72 -1.33
CA THR A 12 -6.84 -15.20 -0.10
C THR A 12 -8.11 -15.97 0.26
N ALA A 13 -8.98 -16.21 -0.72
CA ALA A 13 -10.20 -16.99 -0.52
C ALA A 13 -9.92 -18.41 -0.01
N ALA A 14 -8.88 -19.06 -0.53
CA ALA A 14 -8.47 -20.39 -0.09
C ALA A 14 -7.84 -20.40 1.31
N ALA A 15 -7.24 -19.28 1.73
CA ALA A 15 -6.56 -19.12 3.01
C ALA A 15 -7.49 -18.70 4.16
N ALA A 16 -8.71 -18.27 3.86
CA ALA A 16 -9.61 -17.64 4.82
C ALA A 16 -10.91 -18.43 5.04
N PRO A 17 -10.89 -19.48 5.90
CA PRO A 17 -12.10 -20.25 6.26
C PRO A 17 -13.25 -19.38 6.79
N ALA A 18 -12.93 -18.23 7.40
CA ALA A 18 -13.91 -17.28 7.91
C ALA A 18 -14.83 -16.70 6.80
N LEU A 19 -14.40 -16.76 5.53
CA LEU A 19 -15.19 -16.30 4.38
C LEU A 19 -16.16 -17.37 3.86
N ALA A 20 -16.14 -18.61 4.36
CA ALA A 20 -16.86 -19.75 3.78
C ALA A 20 -18.37 -19.52 3.60
N ASP A 21 -18.99 -18.76 4.49
CA ASP A 21 -20.42 -18.49 4.44
C ASP A 21 -20.75 -17.00 4.20
N ILE A 22 -19.78 -16.24 3.68
CA ILE A 22 -19.97 -14.86 3.25
C ILE A 22 -20.10 -14.88 1.72
N PRO A 23 -21.03 -14.12 1.11
CA PRO A 23 -21.07 -13.99 -0.34
C PRO A 23 -19.70 -13.55 -0.85
N LEU A 24 -19.08 -14.35 -1.70
CA LEU A 24 -17.69 -14.18 -2.11
C LEU A 24 -17.60 -14.05 -3.63
N CYS A 25 -17.02 -12.95 -4.09
CA CYS A 25 -16.64 -12.72 -5.48
C CYS A 25 -15.13 -12.91 -5.60
N ARG A 26 -14.72 -13.99 -6.26
CA ARG A 26 -13.29 -14.23 -6.51
C ARG A 26 -12.82 -13.44 -7.72
N PHE A 27 -11.62 -12.88 -7.65
CA PHE A 27 -10.98 -12.21 -8.78
C PHE A 27 -9.59 -12.80 -9.06
N ASP A 28 -9.13 -12.58 -10.29
CA ASP A 28 -7.76 -12.85 -10.72
C ASP A 28 -6.90 -11.59 -10.48
N SER A 29 -5.75 -11.75 -9.83
CA SER A 29 -4.90 -10.61 -9.42
C SER A 29 -4.23 -9.86 -10.59
N HIS A 30 -4.43 -10.30 -11.83
CA HIS A 30 -3.94 -9.66 -13.06
C HIS A 30 -5.05 -9.15 -13.97
N THR A 31 -6.32 -9.34 -13.60
CA THR A 31 -7.46 -9.01 -14.47
C THR A 31 -8.31 -7.92 -13.85
N SER A 32 -8.49 -6.80 -14.58
CA SER A 32 -9.36 -5.72 -14.13
C SER A 32 -10.83 -6.12 -14.14
N PHE A 33 -11.61 -5.51 -13.25
CA PHE A 33 -13.05 -5.72 -13.18
C PHE A 33 -13.77 -4.44 -12.73
N ALA A 34 -15.06 -4.32 -13.05
CA ALA A 34 -15.87 -3.18 -12.64
C ALA A 34 -16.61 -3.46 -11.33
N LEU A 35 -16.72 -2.43 -10.49
CA LEU A 35 -17.59 -2.40 -9.31
C LEU A 35 -18.32 -1.05 -9.28
N GLY A 36 -19.58 -1.05 -9.73
CA GLY A 36 -20.32 0.20 -9.93
C GLY A 36 -19.63 1.07 -10.99
N ASP A 37 -19.36 2.32 -10.64
CA ASP A 37 -18.70 3.30 -11.52
C ASP A 37 -17.16 3.23 -11.48
N LEU A 38 -16.59 2.27 -10.73
CA LEU A 38 -15.15 2.10 -10.59
C LEU A 38 -14.63 0.90 -11.39
N GLU A 39 -13.56 1.12 -12.13
CA GLU A 39 -12.69 0.07 -12.63
C GLU A 39 -11.60 -0.23 -11.59
N ILE A 40 -11.52 -1.50 -11.21
CA ILE A 40 -10.57 -2.03 -10.23
C ILE A 40 -9.46 -2.77 -10.98
N HIS A 41 -8.23 -2.35 -10.75
CA HIS A 41 -7.02 -2.94 -11.33
C HIS A 41 -6.21 -3.60 -10.21
N PRO A 42 -6.48 -4.88 -9.90
CA PRO A 42 -5.65 -5.63 -8.97
C PRO A 42 -4.25 -5.84 -9.54
N PHE A 43 -3.26 -5.94 -8.67
CA PHE A 43 -1.91 -6.37 -9.02
C PHE A 43 -1.24 -7.11 -7.85
N PRO A 44 -0.49 -8.20 -8.13
CA PRO A 44 0.20 -8.94 -7.08
C PRO A 44 1.42 -8.17 -6.58
N VAL A 45 1.74 -8.37 -5.31
CA VAL A 45 2.92 -7.77 -4.65
C VAL A 45 3.75 -8.85 -3.96
N PRO A 46 5.07 -8.65 -3.80
CA PRO A 46 5.87 -9.59 -3.03
C PRO A 46 5.56 -9.38 -1.53
N HIS A 47 4.82 -10.30 -0.92
CA HIS A 47 4.56 -10.30 0.52
C HIS A 47 4.26 -11.73 0.99
N ASP A 48 4.50 -12.04 2.26
CA ASP A 48 4.39 -13.39 2.79
C ASP A 48 2.96 -13.82 3.15
N ALA A 49 2.05 -13.63 2.18
CA ALA A 49 0.66 -14.03 2.23
C ALA A 49 0.27 -14.89 1.00
N ARG A 50 -0.96 -15.41 0.99
CA ARG A 50 -1.47 -16.22 -0.13
C ARG A 50 -2.11 -15.34 -1.19
N GLU A 51 -1.41 -15.13 -2.29
CA GLU A 51 -1.79 -14.21 -3.38
C GLU A 51 -2.09 -12.78 -2.87
N PRO A 52 -1.12 -12.13 -2.18
CA PRO A 52 -1.24 -10.74 -1.75
C PRO A 52 -1.49 -9.85 -2.97
N THR A 53 -2.51 -9.03 -2.88
CA THR A 53 -2.98 -8.21 -4.00
C THR A 53 -3.24 -6.79 -3.52
N GLN A 54 -2.74 -5.84 -4.28
CA GLN A 54 -2.96 -4.41 -4.11
C GLN A 54 -3.75 -3.87 -5.30
N PHE A 55 -4.18 -2.61 -5.26
CA PHE A 55 -5.20 -2.13 -6.19
C PHE A 55 -4.92 -0.72 -6.71
N VAL A 56 -5.22 -0.52 -7.99
CA VAL A 56 -5.51 0.81 -8.54
C VAL A 56 -7.00 0.90 -8.82
N PHE A 57 -7.62 1.98 -8.34
CA PHE A 57 -9.01 2.33 -8.59
C PHE A 57 -9.07 3.44 -9.62
N SER A 58 -9.98 3.34 -10.59
CA SER A 58 -10.14 4.31 -11.66
C SER A 58 -11.62 4.61 -11.90
N ASP A 59 -11.98 5.88 -12.05
CA ASP A 59 -13.29 6.31 -12.56
C ASP A 59 -13.24 6.65 -14.06
N GLY A 60 -12.09 6.38 -14.71
CA GLY A 60 -11.80 6.74 -16.10
C GLY A 60 -11.19 8.13 -16.28
N ALA A 61 -11.24 9.00 -15.27
CA ALA A 61 -10.66 10.34 -15.29
C ALA A 61 -9.45 10.47 -14.35
N ALA A 62 -9.51 9.85 -13.17
CA ALA A 62 -8.47 9.85 -12.15
C ALA A 62 -8.20 8.45 -11.62
N ARG A 63 -6.97 8.24 -11.15
CA ARG A 63 -6.50 6.94 -10.64
C ARG A 63 -5.99 7.08 -9.20
N LEU A 64 -6.52 6.25 -8.30
CA LEU A 64 -6.06 6.11 -6.91
C LEU A 64 -5.32 4.78 -6.77
N GLY A 65 -4.03 4.83 -6.46
CA GLY A 65 -3.26 3.64 -6.14
C GLY A 65 -3.21 3.40 -4.63
N VAL A 66 -3.38 2.14 -4.22
CA VAL A 66 -3.17 1.69 -2.85
C VAL A 66 -2.10 0.61 -2.90
N LEU A 67 -1.03 0.81 -2.12
CA LEU A 67 0.06 -0.13 -1.96
C LEU A 67 0.40 -0.21 -0.47
N THR A 68 -0.18 -1.19 0.21
CA THR A 68 0.27 -1.62 1.54
C THR A 68 0.90 -3.02 1.44
N ASP A 69 1.57 -3.47 2.50
CA ASP A 69 2.02 -4.86 2.61
C ASP A 69 2.80 -5.36 1.38
N ALA A 70 3.94 -4.71 1.09
CA ALA A 70 4.85 -5.13 0.03
C ALA A 70 6.28 -5.16 0.55
N GLY A 71 6.99 -6.27 0.40
CA GLY A 71 8.39 -6.38 0.82
C GLY A 71 9.39 -5.81 -0.17
N ALA A 72 9.00 -5.60 -1.42
CA ALA A 72 9.86 -5.05 -2.46
C ALA A 72 9.08 -4.32 -3.56
N ILE A 73 9.75 -3.34 -4.16
CA ILE A 73 9.22 -2.62 -5.34
C ILE A 73 9.67 -3.34 -6.60
N THR A 74 8.71 -3.71 -7.44
CA THR A 74 8.96 -4.37 -8.73
C THR A 74 8.67 -3.42 -9.89
N PRO A 75 9.21 -3.67 -11.10
CA PRO A 75 8.83 -2.92 -12.29
C PRO A 75 7.33 -2.96 -12.57
N HIS A 76 6.65 -4.06 -12.21
CA HIS A 76 5.20 -4.17 -12.35
C HIS A 76 4.48 -3.20 -11.41
N ILE A 77 4.89 -3.12 -10.14
CA ILE A 77 4.34 -2.15 -9.17
C ILE A 77 4.52 -0.70 -9.68
N VAL A 78 5.71 -0.36 -10.18
CA VAL A 78 6.00 0.97 -10.75
C VAL A 78 5.07 1.25 -11.93
N ALA A 79 4.89 0.29 -12.84
CA ALA A 79 4.02 0.46 -14.01
C ALA A 79 2.54 0.63 -13.61
N MET A 80 2.06 -0.14 -12.63
CA MET A 80 0.67 -0.06 -12.15
C MET A 80 0.37 1.31 -11.53
N LEU A 81 1.27 1.82 -10.70
CA LEU A 81 1.09 3.05 -9.94
C LEU A 81 1.50 4.32 -10.70
N LYS A 82 2.08 4.18 -11.89
CA LYS A 82 2.36 5.30 -12.77
C LYS A 82 1.07 6.01 -13.13
N ASP A 83 1.12 7.34 -13.23
CA ASP A 83 -0.02 8.20 -13.61
C ASP A 83 -1.19 8.18 -12.62
N CYS A 84 -0.99 7.67 -11.39
CA CYS A 84 -1.93 7.88 -10.30
C CYS A 84 -2.01 9.36 -9.92
N ALA A 85 -3.23 9.84 -9.67
CA ALA A 85 -3.49 11.17 -9.14
C ALA A 85 -3.45 11.19 -7.61
N ALA A 86 -3.62 10.04 -6.95
CA ALA A 86 -3.41 9.91 -5.51
C ALA A 86 -2.82 8.54 -5.17
N LEU A 87 -2.07 8.49 -4.05
CA LEU A 87 -1.51 7.27 -3.50
C LEU A 87 -1.76 7.13 -2.00
N VAL A 88 -2.10 5.92 -1.58
CA VAL A 88 -1.96 5.45 -0.20
C VAL A 88 -0.81 4.44 -0.20
N LEU A 89 0.29 4.79 0.46
CA LEU A 89 1.57 4.11 0.30
C LEU A 89 2.12 3.62 1.64
N GLU A 90 2.55 2.36 1.68
CA GLU A 90 3.25 1.77 2.81
C GLU A 90 4.50 2.57 3.18
N CYS A 91 4.59 2.91 4.45
CA CYS A 91 5.80 3.40 5.11
C CYS A 91 5.93 2.63 6.41
N ASN A 92 6.23 1.33 6.33
CA ASN A 92 6.07 0.47 7.50
C ASN A 92 7.12 0.76 8.57
N HIS A 93 8.37 0.93 8.19
CA HIS A 93 9.43 1.16 9.16
C HIS A 93 10.47 2.16 8.67
N ASP A 94 11.13 2.81 9.63
CA ASP A 94 12.44 3.39 9.46
C ASP A 94 13.50 2.31 9.70
N ALA A 95 14.49 2.21 8.81
CA ALA A 95 15.50 1.15 8.86
C ALA A 95 16.36 1.23 10.13
N GLY A 96 16.65 2.44 10.62
CA GLY A 96 17.41 2.66 11.85
C GLY A 96 16.62 2.24 13.09
N MET A 97 15.37 2.71 13.18
CA MET A 97 14.45 2.32 14.26
C MET A 97 14.24 0.80 14.31
N LEU A 98 14.05 0.14 13.15
CA LEU A 98 13.93 -1.32 13.11
C LEU A 98 15.21 -2.02 13.54
N ALA A 99 16.38 -1.52 13.13
CA ALA A 99 17.66 -2.12 13.51
C ALA A 99 17.92 -2.03 15.02
N GLU A 100 17.59 -0.90 15.64
CA GLU A 100 17.81 -0.61 17.07
C GLU A 100 16.64 -1.08 17.96
N GLY A 101 15.48 -1.34 17.37
CA GLY A 101 14.23 -1.67 18.06
C GLY A 101 14.27 -2.98 18.87
N ARG A 102 13.20 -3.23 19.64
CA ARG A 102 13.14 -4.35 20.60
C ARG A 102 12.87 -5.71 19.97
N TYR A 103 12.52 -5.75 18.70
CA TYR A 103 12.17 -7.00 18.02
C TYR A 103 13.34 -7.99 17.98
N PRO A 104 13.07 -9.30 18.11
CA PRO A 104 14.13 -10.30 18.00
C PRO A 104 14.68 -10.31 16.56
N PRO A 105 15.98 -10.62 16.37
CA PRO A 105 16.62 -10.57 15.05
C PRO A 105 15.88 -11.32 13.91
N PRO A 106 15.25 -12.49 14.13
CA PRO A 106 14.46 -13.15 13.08
C PRO A 106 13.27 -12.32 12.60
N LEU A 107 12.58 -11.62 13.50
CA LEU A 107 11.44 -10.78 13.13
C LEU A 107 11.91 -9.54 12.36
N LYS A 108 12.99 -8.89 12.80
CA LYS A 108 13.60 -7.77 12.06
C LYS A 108 13.96 -8.16 10.62
N ARG A 109 14.59 -9.33 10.44
CA ARG A 109 14.92 -9.86 9.10
C ARG A 109 13.69 -10.18 8.26
N ARG A 110 12.60 -10.66 8.86
CA ARG A 110 11.35 -10.92 8.16
C ARG A 110 10.71 -9.62 7.68
N ILE A 111 10.64 -8.60 8.55
CA ILE A 111 10.06 -7.29 8.22
C ILE A 111 10.86 -6.60 7.11
N ALA A 112 12.18 -6.56 7.21
CA ALA A 112 13.06 -5.93 6.22
C ALA A 112 13.36 -6.79 4.98
N GLY A 113 12.77 -7.99 4.88
CA GLY A 113 13.02 -8.91 3.77
C GLY A 113 12.19 -8.56 2.53
N GLU A 114 12.55 -9.15 1.38
CA GLU A 114 11.87 -8.90 0.09
C GLU A 114 10.38 -9.30 0.05
N PHE A 115 9.92 -10.08 1.04
CA PHE A 115 8.52 -10.46 1.24
C PHE A 115 7.92 -9.90 2.55
N GLY A 116 8.64 -8.99 3.21
CA GLY A 116 8.20 -8.29 4.41
C GLY A 116 7.39 -7.04 4.08
N HIS A 117 7.91 -5.88 4.47
CA HIS A 117 7.27 -4.58 4.30
C HIS A 117 8.24 -3.52 3.78
N LEU A 118 7.72 -2.50 3.10
CA LEU A 118 8.54 -1.38 2.64
C LEU A 118 9.01 -0.52 3.82
N ASP A 119 10.28 -0.12 3.77
CA ASP A 119 10.78 0.98 4.58
C ASP A 119 10.48 2.34 3.92
N ASN A 120 10.66 3.42 4.70
CA ASN A 120 10.44 4.79 4.24
C ASN A 120 11.28 5.15 2.99
N ALA A 121 12.51 4.62 2.89
CA ALA A 121 13.42 4.92 1.80
C ALA A 121 12.99 4.26 0.48
N ALA A 122 12.54 3.01 0.54
CA ALA A 122 11.97 2.27 -0.57
C ALA A 122 10.71 2.96 -1.07
N ALA A 123 9.79 3.33 -0.17
CA ALA A 123 8.59 4.10 -0.50
C ALA A 123 8.94 5.41 -1.24
N GLY A 124 9.93 6.17 -0.76
CA GLY A 124 10.45 7.34 -1.48
C GLY A 124 11.06 7.00 -2.84
N GLY A 125 11.78 5.89 -2.96
CA GLY A 125 12.32 5.38 -4.22
C GLY A 125 11.24 5.09 -5.26
N LEU A 126 10.12 4.49 -4.83
CA LEU A 126 8.94 4.28 -5.69
C LEU A 126 8.37 5.60 -6.21
N LEU A 127 8.21 6.61 -5.34
CA LEU A 127 7.70 7.93 -5.74
C LEU A 127 8.60 8.59 -6.80
N ARG A 128 9.93 8.44 -6.68
CA ARG A 128 10.87 8.93 -7.69
C ARG A 128 10.72 8.17 -9.01
N ALA A 129 10.49 6.86 -8.97
CA ALA A 129 10.37 6.01 -10.15
C ALA A 129 9.07 6.25 -10.94
N ILE A 130 7.93 6.48 -10.27
CA ILE A 130 6.65 6.76 -10.95
C ILE A 130 6.58 8.17 -11.53
N GLY A 131 7.30 9.13 -10.94
CA GLY A 131 7.28 10.54 -11.33
C GLY A 131 6.07 11.29 -10.77
N GLY A 132 6.30 12.29 -9.93
CA GLY A 132 5.25 12.99 -9.17
C GLY A 132 4.36 13.97 -9.96
N GLY A 133 4.49 14.07 -11.28
CA GLY A 133 3.88 15.14 -12.07
C GLY A 133 2.33 15.16 -12.07
N GLN A 134 1.68 14.03 -11.80
CA GLN A 134 0.21 13.92 -11.73
C GLN A 134 -0.33 13.77 -10.31
N LEU A 135 0.54 13.58 -9.31
CA LEU A 135 0.11 13.34 -7.93
C LEU A 135 -0.46 14.62 -7.31
N ARG A 136 -1.71 14.53 -6.88
CA ARG A 136 -2.45 15.55 -6.13
C ARG A 136 -2.41 15.27 -4.63
N HIS A 137 -2.35 13.98 -4.25
CA HIS A 137 -2.29 13.53 -2.85
C HIS A 137 -1.35 12.34 -2.68
N VAL A 138 -0.58 12.33 -1.60
CA VAL A 138 0.15 11.14 -1.13
C VAL A 138 -0.12 10.98 0.36
N ILE A 139 -0.57 9.79 0.75
CA ILE A 139 -0.85 9.42 2.14
C ILE A 139 0.13 8.30 2.53
N ALA A 140 1.03 8.60 3.46
CA ALA A 140 1.83 7.56 4.12
C ALA A 140 0.91 6.74 5.05
N ALA A 141 0.94 5.43 4.91
CA ALA A 141 0.05 4.52 5.63
C ALA A 141 0.80 3.25 6.05
N HIS A 142 0.13 2.44 6.86
CA HIS A 142 0.65 1.15 7.32
C HIS A 142 1.96 1.25 8.12
N LEU A 143 2.10 2.31 8.93
CA LEU A 143 3.24 2.56 9.80
C LEU A 143 3.29 1.55 10.96
N SER A 144 4.47 1.02 11.26
CA SER A 144 4.77 0.28 12.49
C SER A 144 4.70 1.23 13.68
N GLU A 145 3.96 0.85 14.72
CA GLU A 145 3.88 1.63 15.97
C GLU A 145 5.22 1.73 16.69
N GLU A 146 6.08 0.71 16.54
CA GLU A 146 7.35 0.65 17.25
C GLU A 146 8.55 1.10 16.41
N ASN A 147 8.51 0.88 15.09
CA ASN A 147 9.66 1.05 14.23
C ASN A 147 9.49 2.16 13.19
N ASN A 148 8.51 3.05 13.36
CA ASN A 148 8.39 4.25 12.55
C ASN A 148 7.76 5.39 13.35
N THR A 149 7.80 6.59 12.78
CA THR A 149 7.01 7.73 13.23
C THR A 149 6.33 8.41 12.05
N PRO A 150 5.19 9.09 12.26
CA PRO A 150 4.54 9.90 11.23
C PRO A 150 5.49 10.90 10.55
N ASP A 151 6.36 11.53 11.34
CA ASP A 151 7.25 12.57 10.84
C ASP A 151 8.35 11.98 9.95
N LEU A 152 8.95 10.84 10.34
CA LEU A 152 9.95 10.15 9.50
C LEU A 152 9.36 9.69 8.16
N ALA A 153 8.14 9.15 8.18
CA ALA A 153 7.44 8.77 6.96
C ALA A 153 7.16 9.98 6.07
N ARG A 154 6.64 11.09 6.63
CA ARG A 154 6.37 12.33 5.88
C ARG A 154 7.63 12.87 5.25
N ASP A 155 8.70 13.01 6.02
CA ASP A 155 9.95 13.61 5.58
C ASP A 155 10.57 12.81 4.43
N ALA A 156 10.56 11.47 4.52
CA ALA A 156 11.08 10.61 3.47
C ALA A 156 10.31 10.78 2.14
N LEU A 157 8.97 10.79 2.20
CA LEU A 157 8.16 10.96 0.98
C LEU A 157 8.24 12.38 0.44
N ALA A 158 8.26 13.40 1.31
CA ALA A 158 8.38 14.79 0.92
C ALA A 158 9.73 15.07 0.25
N GLN A 159 10.82 14.53 0.80
CA GLN A 159 12.14 14.59 0.19
C GLN A 159 12.20 13.87 -1.16
N ALA A 160 11.46 12.76 -1.32
CA ALA A 160 11.35 12.05 -2.59
C ALA A 160 10.70 12.88 -3.68
N LEU A 161 9.64 13.63 -3.33
CA LEU A 161 8.89 14.48 -4.25
C LEU A 161 9.42 15.91 -4.39
N GLY A 162 10.32 16.34 -3.50
CA GLY A 162 10.79 17.72 -3.44
C GLY A 162 9.70 18.71 -3.03
N CYS A 163 8.79 18.30 -2.14
CA CYS A 163 7.68 19.10 -1.64
C CYS A 163 7.83 19.40 -0.13
N SER A 164 6.89 20.17 0.43
CA SER A 164 6.79 20.35 1.89
C SER A 164 6.30 19.06 2.58
N ALA A 165 6.79 18.78 3.79
CA ALA A 165 6.32 17.66 4.61
C ALA A 165 4.81 17.72 4.90
N ASP A 166 4.26 18.94 5.07
CA ASP A 166 2.82 19.16 5.33
C ASP A 166 1.92 18.77 4.14
N TRP A 167 2.48 18.62 2.94
CA TRP A 167 1.75 18.15 1.77
C TRP A 167 1.50 16.63 1.83
N ILE A 168 2.33 15.89 2.57
CA ILE A 168 2.19 14.45 2.76
C ILE A 168 1.20 14.18 3.89
N GLY A 169 0.07 13.56 3.55
CA GLY A 169 -0.87 13.04 4.54
C GLY A 169 -0.28 11.82 5.25
N VAL A 170 -0.76 11.55 6.46
CA VAL A 170 -0.41 10.31 7.19
C VAL A 170 -1.69 9.70 7.74
N ALA A 171 -1.82 8.39 7.58
CA ALA A 171 -2.78 7.55 8.28
C ALA A 171 -2.01 6.70 9.30
N THR A 172 -2.28 6.90 10.58
CA THR A 172 -1.72 6.09 11.68
C THR A 172 -2.61 4.88 11.97
N GLN A 173 -2.20 4.04 12.93
CA GLN A 173 -3.01 2.90 13.38
C GLN A 173 -4.31 3.34 14.07
N THR A 174 -4.25 4.48 14.79
CA THR A 174 -5.38 5.03 15.55
C THR A 174 -6.22 5.99 14.72
N ASP A 175 -5.56 6.76 13.87
CA ASP A 175 -6.15 7.86 13.13
C ASP A 175 -6.03 7.58 11.63
N GLY A 176 -7.13 7.68 10.90
CA GLY A 176 -7.09 7.67 9.45
C GLY A 176 -6.57 9.00 8.90
N PHE A 177 -7.14 9.41 7.77
CA PHE A 177 -6.92 10.72 7.19
C PHE A 177 -8.27 11.35 6.82
N ALA A 178 -8.34 12.68 6.83
CA ALA A 178 -9.54 13.40 6.44
C ALA A 178 -9.86 13.19 4.94
N TRP A 179 -11.12 13.43 4.58
CA TRP A 179 -11.59 13.34 3.19
C TRP A 179 -10.69 14.11 2.21
N ARG A 180 -10.41 13.50 1.06
CA ARG A 180 -9.63 14.09 -0.04
C ARG A 180 -10.43 14.02 -1.34
N ALA A 181 -10.38 15.09 -2.12
CA ALA A 181 -10.95 15.14 -3.46
C ALA A 181 -9.82 15.01 -4.49
N ILE A 182 -9.96 14.08 -5.42
CA ILE A 182 -9.00 13.84 -6.50
C ILE A 182 -9.48 14.55 -7.75
#